data_AF-A0A7W1K4J2-F1
#
_entry.id   AF-A0A7W1K4J2-F1
#
_cell.length_a   1.000
_cell.length_b   1.000
_cell.length_c   1.000
_cell.angle_alpha   90.00
_cell.angle_beta   90.00
_cell.angle_gamma   90.00
#
_symmetry.space_group_name_H-M   'P 1'
#
loop_
_entity.id
_entity.type
_entity.pdbx_description
1 polymer ?
#
loop_
_entity_poly.entity_id
_entity_poly.type
_entity_poly.pdbx_seq_one_letter_code
_entity_poly.pdbx_strand_id
1 'polypeptide(L)'
;MLTEEELVETALLRYAQQRATRWGAHRFAAEFHRRDLEERWLVAARSGTTPYTAPADEMTPSHSGLSGPVEAGAQENAVGVDRAEARMVRPAHVRHSSVPRPPAPEAEPKGRSPRRRKRERPSNEPASRISPAEAARMSAAGRRLHGLDDPSDRP
;
A
#
# COMPACT_ATOMS: atom_id res chain seq x y z
N MET A 1 -57.25 23.10 14.42
CA MET A 1 -56.80 22.78 13.04
C MET A 1 -55.51 23.52 12.84
N LEU A 2 -54.47 22.86 12.33
CA LEU A 2 -53.21 23.54 12.01
C LEU A 2 -53.44 24.46 10.81
N THR A 3 -52.84 25.64 10.82
CA THR A 3 -52.89 26.55 9.68
C THR A 3 -52.05 26.00 8.52
N GLU A 4 -52.29 26.47 7.30
CA GLU A 4 -51.48 26.06 6.15
C GLU A 4 -50.00 26.44 6.33
N GLU A 5 -49.74 27.58 6.97
CA GLU A 5 -48.38 28.02 7.30
C GLU A 5 -47.68 27.04 8.25
N GLU A 6 -48.36 26.59 9.31
CA GLU A 6 -47.83 25.59 10.25
C GLU A 6 -47.59 24.23 9.57
N LEU A 7 -48.44 23.84 8.62
CA LEU A 7 -48.25 22.61 7.85
C LEU A 7 -47.03 22.70 6.91
N VAL A 8 -46.80 23.86 6.30
CA VAL A 8 -45.62 24.09 5.46
C VAL A 8 -44.35 24.12 6.31
N GLU A 9 -44.37 24.82 7.45
CA GLU A 9 -43.22 24.90 8.34
C GLU A 9 -42.81 23.52 8.87
N THR A 10 -43.77 22.71 9.30
CA THR A 10 -43.51 21.34 9.77
C THR A 10 -42.96 20.43 8.66
N ALA A 11 -43.43 20.58 7.42
CA ALA A 11 -42.90 19.86 6.28
C ALA A 11 -41.44 20.26 5.97
N LEU A 12 -41.13 21.55 6.02
CA LEU A 12 -39.77 22.07 5.82
C LEU A 12 -38.81 21.58 6.91
N LEU A 13 -39.23 21.58 8.18
CA LEU A 13 -38.42 21.07 9.29
C LEU A 13 -38.13 19.57 9.13
N ARG A 14 -39.13 18.76 8.76
CA ARG A 14 -38.93 17.33 8.48
C ARG A 14 -37.96 17.11 7.33
N TYR A 15 -38.10 17.86 6.25
CA TYR A 15 -37.19 17.77 5.10
C TYR A 15 -35.75 18.14 5.49
N ALA A 16 -35.56 19.23 6.25
CA ALA A 16 -34.26 19.65 6.74
C ALA A 16 -33.62 18.56 7.63
N GLN A 17 -34.40 17.96 8.53
CA GLN A 17 -33.92 16.88 9.39
C GLN A 17 -33.50 15.64 8.58
N GLN A 18 -34.30 15.23 7.59
CA GLN A 18 -33.96 14.12 6.69
C GLN A 18 -32.70 14.41 5.86
N ARG A 19 -32.53 15.64 5.40
CA ARG A 19 -31.31 16.09 4.69
C ARG A 19 -30.08 16.00 5.60
N ALA A 20 -30.20 16.47 6.84
CA ALA A 20 -29.11 16.46 7.81
C ALA A 20 -28.71 15.03 8.19
N THR A 21 -29.67 14.13 8.45
CA THR A 21 -29.39 12.73 8.76
C THR A 21 -28.72 12.01 7.60
N ARG A 22 -29.19 12.22 6.36
CA ARG A 22 -28.56 11.64 5.17
C ARG A 22 -27.12 12.13 4.99
N TRP A 23 -26.88 13.43 5.19
CA TRP A 23 -25.52 13.99 5.12
C TRP A 23 -24.60 13.40 6.19
N GLY A 24 -25.08 13.29 7.43
CA GLY A 24 -24.35 12.63 8.52
C GLY A 24 -24.05 11.16 8.20
N ALA A 25 -25.04 10.41 7.73
CA ALA A 25 -24.89 9.01 7.36
C ALA A 25 -23.82 8.79 6.28
N HIS A 26 -23.78 9.64 5.24
CA HIS A 26 -22.74 9.56 4.21
C HIS A 26 -21.33 9.80 4.78
N ARG A 27 -21.19 10.73 5.72
CA ARG A 27 -19.89 11.02 6.38
C ARG A 27 -19.45 9.85 7.26
N PHE A 28 -20.37 9.28 8.04
CA PHE A 28 -20.08 8.09 8.84
C PHE A 28 -19.73 6.87 7.97
N ALA A 29 -20.46 6.63 6.88
CA ALA A 29 -20.16 5.53 5.97
C ALA A 29 -18.74 5.65 5.36
N ALA A 30 -18.35 6.86 4.95
CA ALA A 30 -17.02 7.11 4.42
C ALA A 30 -15.92 6.91 5.49
N GLU A 31 -16.16 7.37 6.72
CA GLU A 31 -15.22 7.18 7.83
C GLU A 31 -15.12 5.70 8.23
N PHE A 32 -16.24 4.98 8.26
CA PHE A 32 -16.26 3.55 8.56
C PHE A 32 -15.46 2.77 7.52
N HIS A 33 -15.66 3.04 6.23
CA HIS A 33 -14.88 2.42 5.16
C HIS A 33 -13.37 2.70 5.29
N ARG A 34 -13.00 3.93 5.69
CA ARG A 34 -11.60 4.28 5.96
C ARG A 34 -11.03 3.46 7.12
N ARG A 35 -11.78 3.31 8.22
CA ARG A 35 -11.38 2.51 9.38
C ARG A 35 -11.27 1.03 9.07
N ASP A 36 -12.21 0.48 8.31
CA ASP A 36 -12.16 -0.91 7.87
C ASP A 36 -10.90 -1.20 7.06
N LEU A 37 -10.52 -0.29 6.16
CA LEU A 37 -9.27 -0.41 5.42
C LEU A 37 -8.05 -0.31 6.34
N GLU A 38 -8.03 0.65 7.28
CA GLU A 38 -6.95 0.77 8.27
C GLU A 38 -6.81 -0.51 9.12
N GLU A 39 -7.93 -1.11 9.55
CA GLU A 39 -7.93 -2.36 10.30
C GLU A 39 -7.41 -3.53 9.45
N ARG A 40 -7.85 -3.64 8.18
CA ARG A 40 -7.31 -4.63 7.24
C ARG A 40 -5.81 -4.46 7.03
N TRP A 41 -5.31 -3.24 6.97
CA TRP A 41 -3.87 -2.96 6.90
C TRP A 41 -3.13 -3.41 8.16
N LEU A 42 -3.70 -3.19 9.34
CA LEU A 42 -3.09 -3.66 10.60
C LEU A 42 -3.09 -5.20 10.69
N VAL A 43 -4.17 -5.85 10.27
CA VAL A 43 -4.26 -7.32 10.21
C VAL A 43 -3.25 -7.88 9.20
N ALA A 44 -3.16 -7.28 8.02
CA ALA A 44 -2.21 -7.64 6.98
C ALA A 44 -0.76 -7.51 7.46
N ALA A 45 -0.42 -6.40 8.13
CA ALA A 45 0.90 -6.18 8.71
C ALA A 45 1.26 -7.23 9.79
N ARG A 46 0.29 -7.63 10.63
CA ARG A 46 0.49 -8.68 11.64
C ARG A 46 0.66 -10.08 11.03
N SER A 47 -0.01 -10.35 9.91
CA SER A 47 -0.04 -11.67 9.27
C SER A 47 0.95 -11.83 8.11
N GLY A 48 1.65 -10.76 7.70
CA GLY A 48 2.52 -10.76 6.53
C GLY A 48 1.77 -10.92 5.21
N THR A 49 0.48 -10.58 5.17
CA THR A 49 -0.39 -10.69 3.99
C THR A 49 -0.70 -9.31 3.39
N THR A 50 -1.56 -9.24 2.37
CA THR A 50 -1.99 -7.98 1.75
C THR A 50 -3.36 -7.54 2.28
N PRO A 51 -3.67 -6.24 2.38
CA PRO A 51 -4.94 -5.74 2.93
C PRO A 51 -6.17 -5.99 2.04
N TYR A 52 -5.95 -6.42 0.80
CA TYR A 52 -7.00 -6.65 -0.20
C TYR A 52 -7.45 -8.11 -0.30
N THR A 53 -6.78 -9.03 0.40
CA THR A 53 -7.30 -10.39 0.53
C THR A 53 -8.56 -10.33 1.39
N ALA A 54 -9.68 -10.75 0.80
CA ALA A 54 -10.94 -10.87 1.52
C ALA A 54 -10.72 -11.77 2.75
N PRO A 55 -11.26 -11.40 3.93
CA PRO A 55 -11.18 -12.27 5.10
C PRO A 55 -11.86 -13.60 4.75
N ALA A 56 -11.27 -14.72 5.19
CA ALA A 56 -11.74 -16.06 4.85
C ALA A 56 -13.22 -16.31 5.22
N ASP A 57 -13.77 -15.54 6.16
CA ASP A 57 -15.19 -15.57 6.56
C ASP A 57 -16.16 -14.97 5.53
N GLU A 58 -15.69 -14.11 4.61
CA GLU A 58 -16.51 -13.57 3.51
C GLU A 58 -16.40 -14.40 2.21
N MET A 59 -15.51 -15.39 2.18
CA MET A 59 -15.59 -16.44 1.17
C MET A 59 -16.80 -17.30 1.51
N THR A 60 -17.97 -16.91 0.98
CA THR A 60 -19.03 -17.90 0.73
C THR A 60 -18.34 -19.13 0.15
N PRO A 61 -18.49 -20.34 0.73
CA PRO A 61 -17.95 -21.52 0.12
C PRO A 61 -18.61 -21.57 -1.25
N SER A 62 -17.84 -21.21 -2.28
CA SER A 62 -18.24 -21.46 -3.64
C SER A 62 -18.30 -22.97 -3.70
N HIS A 63 -19.49 -23.53 -3.51
CA HIS A 63 -19.83 -24.88 -3.92
C HIS A 63 -19.80 -24.91 -5.46
N SER A 64 -18.68 -24.50 -6.08
CA SER A 64 -18.32 -25.00 -7.40
C SER A 64 -17.79 -26.40 -7.15
N GLY A 65 -18.73 -27.33 -6.99
CA GLY A 65 -18.45 -28.73 -7.26
C GLY A 65 -18.01 -28.85 -8.70
N LEU A 66 -16.72 -28.68 -8.96
CA LEU A 66 -16.06 -29.15 -10.17
C LEU A 66 -15.35 -30.45 -9.82
N SER A 67 -16.14 -31.43 -9.37
CA SER A 67 -15.79 -32.84 -9.51
C SER A 67 -16.51 -33.34 -10.76
N GLY A 68 -16.01 -32.90 -11.91
CA GLY A 68 -16.29 -33.52 -13.21
C GLY A 68 -15.06 -34.29 -13.65
N PRO A 69 -15.20 -35.34 -14.48
CA PRO A 69 -14.06 -36.10 -14.97
C PRO A 69 -13.10 -35.14 -15.68
N VAL A 70 -11.94 -34.91 -15.07
CA VAL A 70 -10.85 -34.17 -15.70
C VAL A 70 -10.48 -34.94 -16.96
N GLU A 71 -10.73 -34.35 -18.14
CA GLU A 71 -10.25 -34.92 -19.39
C GLU A 71 -8.73 -35.13 -19.27
N ALA A 72 -8.28 -36.35 -19.50
CA ALA A 72 -6.87 -36.73 -19.47
C ALA A 72 -6.00 -35.91 -20.45
N GLY A 73 -6.60 -35.18 -21.39
CA GLY A 73 -5.91 -34.28 -22.32
C GLY A 73 -5.42 -32.96 -21.69
N ALA A 74 -5.89 -32.59 -20.49
CA ALA A 74 -5.45 -31.36 -19.82
C ALA A 74 -4.07 -31.50 -19.13
N GLN A 75 -3.53 -32.71 -19.00
CA GLN A 75 -2.17 -32.93 -18.46
C GLN A 75 -1.05 -32.70 -19.47
N GLU A 76 -1.35 -32.63 -20.77
CA GLU A 76 -0.30 -32.60 -21.81
C GLU A 76 0.21 -31.19 -22.13
N ASN A 77 -0.47 -30.13 -21.68
CA ASN A 77 -0.05 -28.74 -21.88
C ASN A 77 0.27 -28.03 -20.55
N ALA A 78 1.07 -28.68 -19.70
CA ALA A 78 1.82 -27.92 -18.70
C ALA A 78 2.89 -27.11 -19.45
N VAL A 79 2.62 -25.82 -19.66
CA VAL A 79 3.64 -24.88 -20.17
C VAL A 79 4.73 -24.77 -19.10
N GLY A 80 5.74 -25.63 -19.22
CA GLY A 80 6.97 -25.54 -18.46
C GLY A 80 7.71 -24.29 -18.92
N VAL A 81 7.52 -23.19 -18.20
CA VAL A 81 8.41 -22.04 -18.36
C VAL A 81 9.72 -22.44 -17.70
N ASP A 82 10.68 -22.86 -18.51
CA ASP A 82 12.05 -23.12 -18.06
C ASP A 82 12.59 -21.87 -17.36
N ARG A 83 12.78 -21.99 -16.04
CA ARG A 83 13.19 -20.89 -15.15
C ARG A 83 14.59 -20.35 -15.49
N ALA A 84 15.33 -21.03 -16.37
CA ALA A 84 16.68 -20.67 -16.77
C ALA A 84 16.76 -19.46 -17.72
N GLU A 85 15.67 -19.09 -18.41
CA GLU A 85 15.69 -18.02 -19.43
C GLU A 85 14.73 -16.85 -19.17
N ALA A 86 14.16 -16.76 -17.97
CA ALA A 86 13.30 -15.65 -17.58
C ALA A 86 14.13 -14.36 -17.38
N ARG A 87 14.45 -13.66 -18.48
CA ARG A 87 15.03 -12.32 -18.44
C ARG A 87 13.91 -11.31 -18.21
N MET A 88 14.01 -10.53 -17.15
CA MET A 88 13.14 -9.37 -16.93
C MET A 88 13.44 -8.31 -17.99
N VAL A 89 12.73 -8.35 -19.12
CA VAL A 89 12.78 -7.30 -20.13
C VAL A 89 11.83 -6.19 -19.70
N ARG A 90 12.36 -4.98 -19.53
CA ARG A 90 11.52 -3.80 -19.25
C ARG A 90 10.59 -3.59 -20.46
N PRO A 91 9.27 -3.53 -20.26
CA PRO A 91 8.35 -3.28 -21.36
C PRO A 91 8.64 -1.92 -21.99
N ALA A 92 8.57 -1.88 -23.32
CA ALA A 92 8.71 -0.65 -24.08
C ALA A 92 7.66 0.36 -23.60
N HIS A 93 8.11 1.50 -23.09
CA HIS A 93 7.21 2.56 -22.64
C HIS A 93 6.61 3.26 -23.86
N VAL A 94 5.49 2.74 -24.37
CA VAL A 94 4.70 3.39 -25.41
C VAL A 94 3.73 4.37 -24.74
N ARG A 95 3.81 5.65 -25.09
CA ARG A 95 2.84 6.66 -24.64
C ARG A 95 1.64 6.64 -25.57
N HIS A 96 0.44 6.79 -25.03
CA HIS A 96 -0.76 6.97 -25.83
C HIS A 96 -0.71 8.31 -26.58
N SER A 97 -1.04 8.31 -27.87
CA SER A 97 -0.99 9.50 -28.74
C SER A 97 -1.93 10.63 -28.28
N SER A 98 -3.00 10.29 -27.57
CA SER A 98 -4.01 11.22 -27.06
C SER A 98 -3.63 11.93 -25.76
N VAL A 99 -2.52 11.56 -25.11
CA VAL A 99 -2.15 12.13 -23.81
C VAL A 99 -1.11 13.24 -24.02
N PRO A 100 -1.48 14.53 -23.85
CA PRO A 100 -0.54 15.63 -23.99
C PRO A 100 0.63 15.47 -23.01
N ARG A 101 1.81 15.92 -23.44
CA ARG A 101 3.03 15.82 -22.63
C ARG A 101 2.91 16.74 -21.41
N PRO A 102 3.16 16.25 -20.18
CA PRO A 102 3.29 17.16 -19.05
C PRO A 102 4.43 18.17 -19.32
N PRO A 103 4.35 19.38 -18.74
CA PRO A 103 5.43 20.35 -18.87
C PRO A 103 6.75 19.71 -18.42
N ALA A 104 7.81 19.96 -19.18
CA ALA A 104 9.13 19.44 -18.83
C ALA A 104 9.52 20.00 -17.46
N PRO A 105 10.10 19.18 -16.56
CA PRO A 105 10.65 19.70 -15.32
C PRO A 105 11.72 20.75 -15.64
N GLU A 106 11.77 21.80 -14.83
CA GLU A 106 12.80 22.85 -14.97
C GLU A 106 14.19 22.21 -14.96
N ALA A 107 15.03 22.63 -15.89
CA ALA A 107 16.36 22.06 -16.02
C ALA A 107 17.14 22.28 -14.72
N GLU A 108 17.57 21.18 -14.09
CA GLU A 108 18.48 21.28 -12.96
C GLU A 108 19.73 22.06 -13.39
N PRO A 109 20.25 22.98 -12.54
CA PRO A 109 21.45 23.71 -12.87
C PRO A 109 22.58 22.71 -13.09
N LYS A 110 23.10 22.66 -14.33
CA LYS A 110 24.30 21.88 -14.68
C LYS A 110 25.48 22.36 -13.83
N GLY A 111 25.66 21.72 -12.68
CA GLY A 111 26.79 21.96 -11.80
C GLY A 111 28.08 21.64 -12.53
N ARG A 112 28.85 22.67 -12.89
CA ARG A 112 30.25 22.50 -13.31
C ARG A 112 30.99 21.85 -12.15
N SER A 113 31.55 20.67 -12.39
CA SER A 113 32.34 19.91 -11.41
C SER A 113 33.46 20.77 -10.83
N PRO A 114 33.46 21.08 -9.52
CA PRO A 114 34.62 21.65 -8.87
C PRO A 114 35.52 20.52 -8.37
N ARG A 115 36.76 20.56 -8.85
CA ARG A 115 37.89 19.74 -8.39
C ARG A 115 37.93 19.65 -6.85
N ARG A 116 37.72 18.45 -6.35
CA ARG A 116 38.37 17.80 -5.20
C ARG A 116 38.96 18.75 -4.16
N ARG A 117 38.16 19.11 -3.14
CA ARG A 117 38.68 19.37 -1.79
C ARG A 117 37.90 18.50 -0.81
N LYS A 118 38.62 17.59 -0.15
CA LYS A 118 38.16 16.85 1.02
C LYS A 118 37.68 17.86 2.05
N ARG A 119 36.37 18.01 2.16
CA ARG A 119 35.72 18.63 3.31
C ARG A 119 34.67 17.62 3.73
N GLU A 120 34.81 17.12 4.94
CA GLU A 120 33.93 16.15 5.57
C GLU A 120 32.48 16.61 5.38
N ARG A 121 31.76 15.92 4.50
CA ARG A 121 30.31 16.07 4.38
C ARG A 121 29.71 15.29 5.54
N PRO A 122 28.77 15.86 6.32
CA PRO A 122 27.90 15.03 7.13
C PRO A 122 27.16 14.11 6.14
N SER A 123 27.24 12.80 6.37
CA SER A 123 26.58 11.83 5.52
C SER A 123 25.08 12.14 5.54
N ASN A 124 24.53 12.46 4.37
CA ASN A 124 23.10 12.35 4.14
C ASN A 124 22.80 10.86 3.94
N GLU A 125 23.09 10.07 4.98
CA GLU A 125 22.71 8.67 5.03
C GLU A 125 21.23 8.61 5.40
N PRO A 126 20.44 7.73 4.77
CA PRO A 126 19.08 7.51 5.21
C PRO A 126 19.12 7.11 6.69
N ALA A 127 18.17 7.63 7.48
CA ALA A 127 18.05 7.47 8.94
C ALA A 127 17.81 6.01 9.42
N SER A 128 18.25 5.02 8.64
CA SER A 128 18.06 3.58 8.83
C SER A 128 19.34 2.86 9.25
N ARG A 129 20.48 3.56 9.36
CA ARG A 129 21.74 2.97 9.83
C ARG A 129 22.00 3.44 11.26
N ILE A 130 21.96 2.48 12.20
CA ILE A 130 22.31 2.69 13.60
C ILE A 130 23.73 3.24 13.65
N SER A 131 23.92 4.38 14.30
CA SER A 131 25.24 5.00 14.39
C SER A 131 26.18 4.16 15.26
N PRO A 132 27.51 4.22 15.08
CA PRO A 132 28.46 3.48 15.91
C PRO A 132 28.33 3.81 17.41
N ALA A 133 28.04 5.08 17.73
CA ALA A 133 27.84 5.52 19.11
C ALA A 133 26.54 4.97 19.72
N GLU A 134 25.52 4.77 18.90
CA GLU A 134 24.25 4.17 19.30
C GLU A 134 24.41 2.65 19.48
N ALA A 135 25.11 1.98 18.55
CA ALA A 135 25.44 0.56 18.65
C ALA A 135 26.19 0.23 19.95
N ALA A 136 27.12 1.09 20.39
CA ALA A 136 27.86 0.93 21.64
C ALA A 136 26.98 1.01 22.91
N ARG A 137 25.82 1.68 22.84
CA ARG A 137 24.86 1.78 23.94
C ARG A 137 23.85 0.64 23.97
N MET A 138 23.74 -0.12 22.88
CA MET A 138 22.83 -1.26 22.81
C MET A 138 23.37 -2.46 23.60
N SER A 139 22.45 -3.22 24.19
CA SER A 139 22.77 -4.56 24.71
C SER A 139 23.25 -5.48 23.58
N ALA A 140 24.07 -6.48 23.91
CA ALA A 140 24.61 -7.43 22.94
C ALA A 140 23.51 -8.13 22.12
N ALA A 141 22.37 -8.46 22.74
CA ALA A 141 21.23 -9.02 22.01
C ALA A 141 20.64 -8.05 20.97
N GLY A 142 20.62 -6.75 21.29
CA GLY A 142 20.13 -5.71 20.39
C GLY A 142 21.03 -5.54 19.16
N ARG A 143 22.35 -5.57 19.35
CA ARG A 143 23.30 -5.51 18.23
C ARG A 143 23.16 -6.70 17.27
N ARG A 144 22.93 -7.91 17.80
CA ARG A 144 22.69 -9.12 16.98
C ARG A 144 21.44 -9.02 16.12
N LEU A 145 20.35 -8.45 16.65
CA LEU A 145 19.10 -8.25 15.91
C LEU A 145 19.32 -7.37 14.66
N HIS A 146 20.21 -6.38 14.77
CA HIS A 146 20.52 -5.46 13.68
C HIS A 146 21.73 -5.89 12.83
N GLY A 147 22.27 -7.09 13.06
CA GLY A 147 23.41 -7.62 12.31
C GLY A 147 24.70 -6.81 12.50
N LEU A 148 24.87 -6.16 13.66
CA LEU A 148 26.03 -5.31 13.97
C LEU A 148 27.18 -6.06 14.66
N ASP A 149 26.94 -7.27 15.16
CA ASP A 149 27.98 -8.14 15.73
C ASP A 149 28.52 -9.07 14.61
N ASP A 150 29.84 -9.05 14.38
CA ASP A 150 30.54 -9.95 13.45
C ASP A 150 30.64 -11.37 14.07
N PRO A 151 30.38 -12.45 13.32
CA PRO A 151 30.40 -13.81 13.87
C PRO A 151 31.80 -14.30 14.30
N SER A 152 32.85 -13.52 14.03
CA SER A 152 34.24 -13.80 14.42
C SER A 152 34.59 -13.42 15.87
N ASP A 153 33.74 -12.65 16.57
CA ASP A 153 33.98 -12.20 17.95
C ASP A 153 33.36 -13.13 19.02
N ARG A 154 33.11 -14.39 18.67
CA ARG A 154 32.72 -15.42 19.66
C ARG A 154 33.99 -16.08 20.22
N PRO A 155 34.17 -16.15 21.56
CA PRO A 155 35.22 -16.97 22.17
C PRO A 155 34.95 -18.46 21.96
#